data_AF-D4GSA9-F1
#
_entry.id   AF-D4GSA9-F1
#
_cell.length_a   1.000
_cell.length_b   1.000
_cell.length_c   1.000
_cell.angle_alpha   90.00
_cell.angle_beta   90.00
_cell.angle_gamma   90.00
#
_symmetry.space_group_name_H-M   'P 1'
#
loop_
_entity.id
_entity.type
_entity.pdbx_description
1 polymer ?
#
loop_
_entity_poly.entity_id
_entity_poly.type
_entity_poly.pdbx_seq_one_letter_code
_entity_poly.pdbx_strand_id
1 'polypeptide(L)' 'MTGEAELESELDRDPDAEADPSAEAEDEDLAAHLKDLEDGAGCTEIWSHLSESREE' A
#
# COMPACT_ATOMS: atom_id res chain seq x y z
N MET A 1 18.69 -28.13 18.36
CA MET A 1 18.05 -27.68 17.10
C MET A 1 18.27 -26.20 17.01
N THR A 2 18.84 -25.77 15.91
CA THR A 2 19.57 -24.52 15.70
C THR A 2 18.73 -23.26 15.93
N GLY A 3 19.31 -22.31 16.68
CA GLY A 3 18.84 -20.95 16.81
C GLY A 3 19.24 -20.15 15.58
N GLU A 4 18.48 -20.35 14.49
CA GLU A 4 18.67 -19.69 13.20
C GLU A 4 17.58 -18.63 12.94
N ALA A 5 16.96 -18.09 13.99
CA ALA A 5 15.91 -17.07 13.86
C ALA A 5 16.40 -15.64 14.16
N GLU A 6 17.71 -15.42 14.27
CA GLU A 6 18.30 -14.13 14.63
C GLU A 6 18.95 -13.39 13.43
N LEU A 7 18.64 -13.74 12.17
CA LEU A 7 19.34 -13.16 11.00
C LEU A 7 18.48 -12.69 9.80
N GLU A 8 17.16 -12.51 9.94
CA GLU A 8 16.34 -11.97 8.83
C GLU A 8 15.55 -10.70 9.21
N SER A 9 15.94 -10.05 10.31
CA SER A 9 15.24 -8.86 10.82
C SER A 9 15.75 -7.52 10.24
N GLU A 10 16.78 -7.51 9.39
CA GLU A 10 17.52 -6.27 9.06
C GLU A 10 17.76 -6.02 7.57
N LEU A 11 17.02 -6.69 6.67
CA LEU A 11 17.02 -6.41 5.23
C LEU A 11 15.54 -6.48 4.79
N ASP A 12 14.75 -5.42 4.71
CA ASP A 12 14.89 -4.31 3.78
C ASP A 12 13.74 -3.34 4.11
N ARG A 13 13.79 -2.63 5.25
CA ARG A 13 12.86 -1.50 5.43
C ARG A 13 13.50 -0.32 4.75
N ASP A 14 13.11 -0.07 3.50
CA ASP A 14 13.48 1.12 2.74
C ASP A 14 13.24 2.35 3.64
N PRO A 15 14.31 3.01 4.14
CA PRO A 15 14.14 4.25 4.89
C PRO A 15 13.69 5.39 3.97
N ASP A 16 13.81 5.17 2.64
CA ASP A 16 13.29 6.03 1.57
C ASP A 16 11.81 5.76 1.24
N ALA A 17 11.09 5.02 2.10
CA ALA A 17 9.64 5.21 2.22
C ALA A 17 9.36 6.53 2.97
N GLU A 18 10.02 7.60 2.56
CA GLU A 18 9.76 8.95 3.05
C GLU A 18 8.35 9.27 2.54
N ALA A 19 7.41 9.49 3.47
CA ALA A 19 6.09 9.98 3.10
C ALA A 19 6.30 11.24 2.24
N ASP A 20 5.87 11.18 0.98
CA ASP A 20 6.02 12.29 0.05
C ASP A 20 5.27 13.49 0.65
N PRO A 21 5.95 14.60 1.03
CA PRO A 21 5.29 15.73 1.67
C PRO A 21 4.33 16.47 0.70
N SER A 22 4.33 16.12 -0.60
CA SER A 22 3.30 16.54 -1.56
C SER A 22 1.98 15.79 -1.35
N ALA A 23 1.99 14.59 -0.76
CA ALA A 23 0.77 13.85 -0.45
C ALA A 23 -0.08 14.51 0.65
N GLU A 24 0.54 15.34 1.50
CA GLU A 24 -0.12 16.12 2.57
C GLU A 24 -0.82 17.40 2.06
N ALA A 25 -0.74 17.70 0.75
CA ALA A 25 -1.35 18.89 0.14
C ALA A 25 -2.51 18.57 -0.81
N GLU A 26 -2.75 17.29 -1.12
CA GLU A 26 -3.81 16.79 -2.02
C GLU A 26 -4.85 15.93 -1.27
N ASP A 27 -5.03 16.15 0.03
CA ASP A 27 -5.90 15.38 0.92
C ASP A 27 -7.41 15.43 0.60
N GLU A 28 -7.86 16.26 -0.35
CA GLU A 28 -9.30 16.41 -0.56
C GLU A 28 -9.93 15.13 -1.12
N ASP A 29 -9.20 14.27 -1.86
CA ASP A 29 -9.82 13.13 -2.54
C ASP A 29 -8.88 11.99 -2.98
N LEU A 30 -7.74 11.75 -2.32
CA LEU A 30 -6.86 10.61 -2.67
C LEU A 30 -7.58 9.25 -2.61
N ALA A 31 -8.60 9.14 -1.76
CA ALA A 31 -9.46 7.96 -1.65
C ALA A 31 -10.66 7.96 -2.62
N ALA A 32 -10.80 8.95 -3.51
CA ALA A 32 -11.94 9.03 -4.43
C ALA A 32 -12.04 7.80 -5.34
N HIS A 33 -10.89 7.26 -5.77
CA HIS A 33 -10.79 6.03 -6.55
C HIS A 33 -11.14 4.76 -5.75
N LEU A 34 -11.24 4.87 -4.42
CA LEU A 34 -11.63 3.77 -3.54
C LEU A 34 -13.07 3.90 -3.04
N LYS A 35 -13.79 4.99 -3.38
CA LYS A 35 -15.19 5.21 -2.95
C LYS A 35 -16.18 4.21 -3.56
N ASP A 36 -15.79 3.53 -4.63
CA ASP A 36 -16.60 2.50 -5.29
C ASP A 36 -16.45 1.12 -4.59
N LEU A 37 -15.45 0.98 -3.71
CA LEU A 37 -15.19 -0.24 -2.95
C LEU A 37 -15.97 -0.26 -1.63
N GLU A 38 -16.34 -1.45 -1.16
CA GLU A 38 -16.98 -1.60 0.15
C GLU A 38 -16.00 -1.33 1.30
N ASP A 39 -16.53 -0.83 2.41
CA ASP A 39 -15.79 -0.72 3.66
C ASP A 39 -15.32 -2.11 4.11
N GLY A 40 -14.01 -2.33 4.09
CA GLY A 40 -13.41 -3.62 4.43
C GLY A 40 -13.02 -4.49 3.23
N ALA A 41 -13.05 -3.94 2.01
CA ALA A 41 -12.45 -4.57 0.84
C ALA A 41 -11.00 -5.00 1.13
N GLY A 42 -10.69 -6.27 0.83
CA GLY A 42 -9.39 -6.85 1.03
C GLY A 42 -8.35 -6.33 0.04
N CYS A 43 -7.07 -6.57 0.35
CA CYS A 43 -5.96 -6.14 -0.50
C CYS A 43 -6.09 -6.61 -1.95
N THR A 44 -6.57 -7.84 -2.16
CA THR A 44 -6.77 -8.42 -3.50
C THR A 44 -7.86 -7.69 -4.27
N GLU A 45 -8.95 -7.32 -3.61
CA GLU A 45 -10.12 -6.68 -4.23
C GLU A 45 -9.78 -5.24 -4.66
N ILE A 46 -9.04 -4.50 -3.83
CA ILE A 46 -8.49 -3.19 -4.17
C ILE A 46 -7.59 -3.29 -5.41
N TRP A 47 -6.73 -4.32 -5.47
CA TRP A 47 -5.79 -4.50 -6.58
C TRP A 47 -6.48 -4.84 -7.90
N SER A 48 -7.51 -5.68 -7.87
CA SER A 48 -8.33 -5.99 -9.05
C SER A 48 -8.97 -4.73 -9.61
N HIS A 49 -9.64 -3.95 -8.76
CA HIS A 49 -10.28 -2.70 -9.15
C HIS A 49 -9.30 -1.71 -9.78
N LEU A 50 -8.14 -1.48 -9.14
CA LEU A 50 -7.13 -0.55 -9.65
C LEU A 50 -6.43 -1.05 -10.94
N SER A 51 -6.34 -2.36 -11.12
CA SER A 51 -5.78 -2.94 -12.34
C SER A 51 -6.72 -2.74 -13.52
N GLU A 52 -8.01 -3.03 -13.33
CA GLU A 52 -9.05 -2.84 -14.36
C GLU A 52 -9.13 -1.36 -14.79
N SER A 53 -9.24 -0.42 -13.84
CA SER A 53 -9.30 1.01 -14.16
C SER A 53 -8.06 1.58 -14.85
N ARG A 54 -6.93 0.88 -14.79
CA ARG A 54 -5.68 1.27 -15.49
C ARG A 54 -5.63 0.72 -16.92
N GLU A 55 -6.30 -0.38 -17.19
CA GLU A 55 -6.33 -1.05 -18.50
C GLU A 55 -7.38 -0.46 -19.46
N GLU A 56 -8.34 0.31 -18.92
CA GLU A 56 -9.37 1.07 -19.65
C GLU A 56 -8.88 2.34 -20.36
#